data_AF-A0A3N5I0J0-F1
#
_entry.id   AF-A0A3N5I0J0-F1
#
_cell.length_a   1.000
_cell.length_b   1.000
_cell.length_c   1.000
_cell.angle_alpha   90.00
_cell.angle_beta   90.00
_cell.angle_gamma   90.00
#
_symmetry.space_group_name_H-M   'P 1'
#
loop_
_entity.id
_entity.type
_entity.pdbx_description
1 polymer ?
#
loop_
_entity_poly.entity_id
_entity_poly.type
_entity_poly.pdbx_seq_one_letter_code
_entity_poly.pdbx_strand_id
1 'polypeptide(L)'
;VFRGLLEATETPEQFAGVLAHELQHIYQQHSTRAIIEQASTSLLIAAVTGDFTGGLAYGIEGARVLGILRYSRLHEDEADREGLRLLQTIGIDPAEMIAFYRIMEAQHPHDGAAPSYLSTHPNTTDRVEKLSALAGVPPLHPVKLFSHDEWKDLRSLCRHPTASSPLASTDTTQ
;
A
#
# COMPACT_ATOMS: atom_id res chain seq x y z
N VAL A 1 7.87 -3.73 -4.08
CA VAL A 1 6.91 -2.95 -3.27
C VAL A 1 7.26 -3.05 -1.79
N PHE A 2 7.16 -4.23 -1.15
CA PHE A 2 7.38 -4.37 0.29
C PHE A 2 8.78 -4.02 0.81
N ARG A 3 9.85 -4.20 0.03
CA ARG A 3 11.22 -3.83 0.47
C ARG A 3 11.36 -2.33 0.71
N GLY A 4 10.92 -1.49 -0.22
CA GLY A 4 11.02 -0.03 -0.08
C GLY A 4 10.17 0.49 1.08
N LEU A 5 9.02 -0.15 1.34
CA LEU A 5 8.16 0.15 2.49
C LEU A 5 8.80 -0.26 3.81
N LEU A 6 9.39 -1.45 3.86
CA LEU A 6 10.13 -1.94 5.03
C LEU A 6 11.31 -1.02 5.37
N GLU A 7 12.04 -0.54 4.36
CA GLU A 7 13.13 0.41 4.53
C GLU A 7 12.65 1.80 4.96
N ALA A 8 11.44 2.20 4.57
CA ALA A 8 10.83 3.48 4.93
C ALA A 8 10.22 3.53 6.34
N THR A 9 9.96 2.36 6.94
CA THR A 9 9.42 2.25 8.31
C THR A 9 10.52 2.22 9.37
N GLU A 10 10.31 2.94 10.47
CA GLU A 10 11.22 3.00 11.61
C GLU A 10 10.94 1.88 12.61
N THR A 11 9.67 1.56 12.84
CA THR A 11 9.19 0.53 13.79
C THR A 11 8.48 -0.61 13.06
N PRO A 12 8.47 -1.83 13.64
CA PRO A 12 7.67 -2.92 13.09
C PRO A 12 6.17 -2.62 13.12
N GLU A 13 5.70 -1.83 14.09
CA GLU A 13 4.30 -1.42 14.17
C GLU A 13 3.90 -0.44 13.05
N GLN A 14 4.79 0.46 12.62
CA GLN A 14 4.58 1.29 11.42
C GLN A 14 4.41 0.41 10.19
N PHE A 15 5.27 -0.60 10.03
CA PHE A 15 5.15 -1.57 8.93
C PHE A 15 3.85 -2.37 9.01
N ALA A 16 3.43 -2.77 10.21
CA ALA A 16 2.14 -3.42 10.41
C ALA A 16 0.97 -2.50 10.01
N GLY A 17 1.08 -1.19 10.23
CA GLY A 17 0.10 -0.21 9.74
C GLY A 17 -0.01 -0.18 8.22
N VAL A 18 1.12 -0.22 7.51
CA VAL A 18 1.14 -0.34 6.04
C VAL A 18 0.52 -1.65 5.59
N LEU A 19 0.86 -2.77 6.23
CA LEU A 19 0.28 -4.06 5.90
C LEU A 19 -1.23 -4.12 6.18
N ALA A 20 -1.70 -3.47 7.24
CA ALA A 20 -3.12 -3.39 7.55
C ALA A 20 -3.87 -2.65 6.42
N HIS A 21 -3.32 -1.53 5.92
CA HIS A 21 -3.84 -0.81 4.76
C HIS A 21 -3.90 -1.70 3.50
N GLU A 22 -2.79 -2.35 3.15
CA GLU A 22 -2.72 -3.24 1.98
C GLU A 22 -3.70 -4.42 2.07
N LEU A 23 -3.84 -5.00 3.28
CA LEU A 23 -4.79 -6.07 3.53
C LEU A 23 -6.23 -5.60 3.29
N GLN A 24 -6.56 -4.36 3.62
CA GLN A 24 -7.90 -3.82 3.36
C GLN A 24 -8.17 -3.59 1.88
N HIS A 25 -7.18 -3.23 1.06
CA HIS A 25 -7.40 -3.21 -0.40
C HIS A 25 -7.81 -4.59 -0.94
N ILE A 26 -7.23 -5.66 -0.40
CA ILE A 26 -7.57 -7.04 -0.76
C ILE A 26 -8.94 -7.42 -0.21
N TYR A 27 -9.17 -7.21 1.09
CA TYR A 27 -10.40 -7.59 1.77
C TYR A 27 -11.62 -6.88 1.18
N GLN A 28 -11.48 -5.59 0.88
CA GLN A 28 -12.50 -4.77 0.25
C GLN A 28 -12.55 -4.97 -1.28
N GLN A 29 -11.63 -5.73 -1.89
CA GLN A 29 -11.62 -5.99 -3.34
C GLN A 29 -11.54 -4.69 -4.17
N HIS A 30 -10.79 -3.69 -3.71
CA HIS A 30 -10.73 -2.37 -4.35
C HIS A 30 -10.29 -2.44 -5.83
N SER A 31 -9.41 -3.38 -6.19
CA SER A 31 -9.02 -3.59 -7.60
C SER A 31 -10.17 -4.07 -8.46
N THR A 32 -10.96 -5.02 -7.95
CA THR A 32 -12.14 -5.53 -8.65
C THR A 32 -13.20 -4.44 -8.81
N ARG A 33 -13.46 -3.66 -7.75
CA ARG A 33 -14.39 -2.52 -7.80
C ARG A 33 -13.93 -1.49 -8.83
N ALA A 34 -12.65 -1.12 -8.83
CA ALA A 34 -12.09 -0.17 -9.78
C ALA A 34 -12.25 -0.63 -11.24
N ILE A 35 -12.01 -1.93 -11.52
CA ILE A 35 -12.23 -2.51 -12.85
C ILE A 35 -13.70 -2.39 -13.26
N ILE A 36 -14.62 -2.75 -12.35
CA ILE A 36 -16.07 -2.69 -12.62
C ILE A 36 -16.54 -1.25 -12.83
N GLU A 37 -16.10 -0.32 -12.00
CA GLU A 37 -16.42 1.12 -12.10
C GLU A 37 -15.99 1.69 -13.46
N GLN A 38 -14.78 1.35 -13.90
CA GLN A 38 -14.25 1.82 -15.17
C GLN A 38 -14.97 1.19 -16.37
N ALA A 39 -15.24 -0.12 -16.33
CA ALA A 39 -16.01 -0.80 -17.36
C ALA A 39 -17.43 -0.24 -17.46
N SER A 40 -18.07 0.00 -16.31
CA SER A 40 -19.41 0.60 -16.23
C SER A 40 -19.43 2.02 -16.80
N THR A 41 -18.42 2.84 -16.46
CA THR A 41 -18.27 4.20 -16.99
C THR A 41 -18.11 4.19 -18.51
N SER A 42 -17.27 3.29 -19.02
CA SER A 42 -17.04 3.13 -20.47
C SER A 42 -18.33 2.74 -21.21
N LEU A 43 -19.12 1.82 -20.64
CA LEU A 43 -20.41 1.41 -21.18
C LEU A 43 -21.43 2.55 -21.15
N LEU A 44 -21.50 3.31 -20.07
CA LEU A 44 -22.40 4.47 -19.95
C LEU A 44 -22.07 5.54 -21.00
N ILE A 45 -20.78 5.84 -21.21
CA ILE A 45 -20.35 6.77 -22.25
C ILE A 45 -20.82 6.28 -23.63
N ALA A 46 -20.57 5.02 -23.96
CA ALA A 46 -21.02 4.43 -25.24
C ALA A 46 -22.54 4.52 -25.42
N ALA A 47 -23.32 4.26 -24.37
CA ALA A 47 -24.78 4.30 -24.42
C ALA A 47 -25.31 5.73 -24.64
N VAL A 48 -24.69 6.74 -24.03
CA VAL A 48 -25.08 8.15 -24.17
C VAL A 48 -24.68 8.72 -25.52
N THR A 49 -23.50 8.37 -26.04
CA THR A 49 -22.99 8.92 -27.31
C THR A 49 -23.44 8.13 -28.54
N GLY A 50 -23.88 6.88 -28.36
CA GLY A 50 -24.09 5.93 -29.44
C GLY A 50 -22.79 5.41 -30.08
N ASP A 51 -21.62 5.81 -29.56
CA ASP A 51 -20.31 5.40 -30.06
C ASP A 51 -19.68 4.32 -29.17
N PHE A 52 -19.95 3.07 -29.55
CA PHE A 52 -19.36 1.89 -28.91
C PHE A 52 -17.86 1.76 -29.17
N THR A 53 -17.35 2.30 -30.28
CA THR A 53 -15.92 2.21 -30.63
C THR A 53 -15.11 3.14 -29.74
N GLY A 54 -15.56 4.39 -29.57
CA GLY A 54 -14.97 5.36 -28.64
C GLY A 54 -15.11 4.94 -27.18
N GLY A 55 -16.26 4.39 -26.78
CA GLY A 55 -16.45 3.86 -25.42
C GLY A 55 -15.52 2.69 -25.09
N LEU A 56 -15.32 1.75 -26.03
CA LEU A 56 -14.35 0.65 -25.87
C LEU A 56 -12.90 1.15 -25.84
N ALA A 57 -12.56 2.14 -26.67
CA ALA A 57 -11.23 2.76 -26.64
C ALA A 57 -10.94 3.44 -25.29
N TYR A 58 -11.92 4.13 -24.70
CA TYR A 58 -11.83 4.69 -23.36
C TYR A 58 -11.60 3.59 -22.30
N GLY A 59 -12.30 2.48 -22.42
CA GLY A 59 -12.13 1.31 -21.53
C GLY A 59 -10.73 0.68 -21.63
N ILE A 60 -10.16 0.57 -22.84
CA ILE A 60 -8.81 0.03 -23.08
C ILE A 60 -7.74 1.00 -22.58
N GLU A 61 -7.90 2.31 -22.77
CA GLU A 61 -6.95 3.29 -22.24
C GLU A 61 -6.96 3.28 -20.70
N GLY A 62 -8.13 3.18 -20.09
CA GLY A 62 -8.22 2.94 -18.66
C GLY A 62 -7.62 1.59 -18.24
N ALA A 63 -7.62 0.56 -19.09
CA ALA A 63 -6.95 -0.72 -18.82
C ALA A 63 -5.42 -0.62 -18.83
N ARG A 64 -4.86 0.37 -19.53
CA ARG A 64 -3.44 0.71 -19.40
C ARG A 64 -3.15 1.43 -18.08
N VAL A 65 -4.10 2.25 -17.61
CA VAL A 65 -4.07 2.83 -16.26
C VAL A 65 -4.19 1.75 -15.18
N LEU A 66 -4.91 0.64 -15.42
CA LEU A 66 -4.97 -0.51 -14.52
C LEU A 66 -3.58 -1.18 -14.28
N GLY A 67 -2.63 -1.06 -15.22
CA GLY A 67 -1.24 -1.49 -15.01
C GLY A 67 -0.49 -0.67 -13.95
N ILE A 68 -1.03 0.51 -13.62
CA ILE A 68 -0.64 1.40 -12.51
C ILE A 68 -1.94 1.71 -11.74
N LEU A 69 -2.61 0.68 -11.23
CA LEU A 69 -3.83 0.81 -10.44
C LEU A 69 -3.66 1.91 -9.38
N ARG A 70 -4.27 3.06 -9.64
CA ARG A 70 -4.43 4.13 -8.67
C ARG A 70 -5.79 3.97 -8.05
N TYR A 71 -5.82 3.72 -6.75
CA TYR A 71 -7.07 3.62 -6.03
C TYR A 71 -7.73 5.00 -5.95
N SER A 72 -9.07 5.01 -5.97
CA SER A 72 -9.84 6.23 -5.79
C SER A 72 -9.62 6.77 -4.37
N ARG A 73 -9.86 8.07 -4.16
CA ARG A 73 -9.81 8.65 -2.80
C ARG A 73 -10.76 7.94 -1.83
N LEU A 74 -11.87 7.38 -2.34
CA LEU A 74 -12.82 6.62 -1.54
C LEU A 74 -12.26 5.25 -1.14
N HIS A 75 -11.59 4.54 -2.05
CA HIS A 75 -10.91 3.28 -1.76
C HIS A 75 -9.77 3.46 -0.74
N GLU A 76 -9.00 4.54 -0.89
CA GLU A 76 -7.94 4.89 0.06
C GLU A 76 -8.52 5.21 1.45
N ASP A 77 -9.58 6.03 1.53
CA ASP A 77 -10.25 6.38 2.81
C ASP A 77 -10.85 5.15 3.51
N GLU A 78 -11.39 4.21 2.73
CA GLU A 78 -11.90 2.94 3.25
C GLU A 78 -10.76 2.05 3.77
N ALA A 79 -9.67 1.90 3.01
CA ALA A 79 -8.51 1.12 3.44
C ALA A 79 -7.84 1.71 4.69
N ASP A 80 -7.68 3.03 4.73
CA ASP A 80 -7.15 3.80 5.87
C ASP A 80 -7.98 3.53 7.14
N ARG A 81 -9.31 3.70 7.05
CA ARG A 81 -10.23 3.55 8.18
C ARG A 81 -10.31 2.10 8.68
N GLU A 82 -10.51 1.14 7.79
CA GLU A 82 -10.63 -0.27 8.20
C GLU A 82 -9.26 -0.84 8.64
N GLY A 83 -8.16 -0.33 8.09
CA GLY A 83 -6.80 -0.70 8.49
C GLY A 83 -6.51 -0.21 9.92
N LEU A 84 -6.86 1.03 10.22
CA LEU A 84 -6.77 1.59 11.57
C LEU A 84 -7.62 0.79 12.58
N ARG A 85 -8.85 0.41 12.21
CA ARG A 85 -9.71 -0.44 13.06
C ARG A 85 -9.13 -1.84 13.28
N LEU A 86 -8.48 -2.41 12.27
CA LEU A 86 -7.80 -3.69 12.42
C LEU A 86 -6.68 -3.59 13.46
N LEU A 87 -5.85 -2.56 13.41
CA LEU A 87 -4.78 -2.33 14.41
C LEU A 87 -5.35 -2.20 15.83
N GLN A 88 -6.42 -1.41 15.99
CA GLN A 88 -7.16 -1.29 17.26
C GLN A 88 -7.64 -2.65 17.77
N THR A 89 -8.18 -3.48 16.88
CA THR A 89 -8.74 -4.81 17.22
C THR A 89 -7.66 -5.78 17.68
N ILE A 90 -6.47 -5.75 17.06
CA ILE A 90 -5.35 -6.63 17.40
C ILE A 90 -4.42 -6.05 18.48
N GLY A 91 -4.74 -4.86 19.01
CA GLY A 91 -4.00 -4.22 20.09
C GLY A 91 -2.69 -3.56 19.69
N ILE A 92 -2.44 -3.35 18.39
CA ILE A 92 -1.31 -2.53 17.92
C ILE A 92 -1.71 -1.06 18.00
N ASP A 93 -0.80 -0.19 18.46
CA ASP A 93 -1.07 1.24 18.56
C ASP A 93 -1.35 1.85 17.18
N PRO A 94 -2.57 2.36 16.91
CA PRO A 94 -2.90 2.95 15.62
C PRO A 94 -2.13 4.24 15.32
N ALA A 95 -1.52 4.87 16.34
CA ALA A 95 -0.65 6.02 16.16
C ALA A 95 0.58 5.69 15.29
N GLU A 96 1.00 4.43 15.22
CA GLU A 96 2.14 3.99 14.41
C GLU A 96 1.81 4.06 12.90
N MET A 97 0.57 3.74 12.51
CA MET A 97 0.12 3.95 11.12
C MET A 97 0.14 5.43 10.74
N ILE A 98 -0.30 6.30 11.66
CA ILE A 98 -0.28 7.76 11.46
C ILE A 98 1.16 8.29 11.38
N ALA A 99 2.05 7.78 12.24
CA ALA A 99 3.46 8.13 12.23
C ALA A 99 4.11 7.79 10.89
N PHE A 100 3.82 6.63 10.32
CA PHE A 100 4.29 6.26 8.99
C PHE A 100 3.82 7.25 7.91
N TYR A 101 2.55 7.66 7.90
CA TYR A 101 2.08 8.65 6.92
C TYR A 101 2.75 10.00 7.07
N ARG A 102 3.07 10.44 8.29
CA ARG A 102 3.87 11.67 8.50
C ARG A 102 5.29 11.54 7.96
N ILE A 103 5.92 10.37 8.08
CA ILE A 103 7.22 10.08 7.46
C ILE A 103 7.11 10.22 5.93
N MET A 104 6.05 9.67 5.33
CA MET A 104 5.80 9.81 3.89
C MET A 104 5.51 11.25 3.45
N GLU A 105 4.83 12.05 4.26
CA GLU A 105 4.61 13.48 4.00
C GLU A 105 5.90 14.30 4.06
N ALA A 106 6.80 13.97 4.99
CA ALA A 106 8.08 14.64 5.13
C ALA A 106 9.06 14.29 3.99
N GLN A 107 8.89 13.11 3.37
CA GLN A 107 9.64 12.70 2.18
C GLN A 107 9.03 13.41 0.94
N HIS A 108 9.59 14.57 0.60
CA HIS A 108 9.02 15.49 -0.38
C HIS A 108 8.86 14.89 -1.80
N PRO A 109 7.77 15.21 -2.53
CA PRO A 109 7.64 14.90 -3.96
C PRO A 109 8.66 15.61 -4.87
N HIS A 110 9.34 16.65 -4.36
CA HIS A 110 10.23 17.53 -5.11
C HIS A 110 11.63 16.96 -5.35
N ASP A 111 12.01 15.88 -4.67
CA ASP A 111 13.32 15.22 -4.86
C ASP A 111 13.32 14.25 -6.05
N GLY A 112 12.32 14.35 -6.94
CA GLY A 112 12.24 13.64 -8.22
C GLY A 112 11.89 12.15 -8.12
N ALA A 113 11.84 11.59 -6.92
CA ALA A 113 11.45 10.21 -6.66
C ALA A 113 10.45 10.16 -5.50
N ALA A 114 9.19 10.50 -5.75
CA ALA A 114 8.13 10.11 -4.83
C ALA A 114 8.25 8.60 -4.57
N PRO A 115 8.23 8.12 -3.31
CA PRO A 115 8.32 6.70 -3.02
C PRO A 115 7.32 5.92 -3.87
N SER A 116 7.71 4.75 -4.39
CA SER A 116 6.84 3.92 -5.25
C SER A 116 5.44 3.69 -4.65
N TYR A 117 5.34 3.71 -3.31
CA TYR A 117 4.09 3.70 -2.57
C TYR A 117 3.15 4.88 -2.87
N LEU A 118 3.65 6.13 -2.85
CA LEU A 118 2.82 7.32 -3.12
C LEU A 118 2.35 7.40 -4.58
N SER A 119 2.97 6.63 -5.49
CA SER A 119 2.55 6.57 -6.89
C SER A 119 1.26 5.77 -7.10
N THR A 120 0.99 4.77 -6.24
CA THR A 120 -0.23 3.95 -6.24
C THR A 120 -1.21 4.38 -5.15
N HIS A 121 -0.71 4.96 -4.06
CA HIS A 121 -1.47 5.49 -2.92
C HIS A 121 -1.26 7.00 -2.81
N PRO A 122 -1.94 7.80 -3.63
CA PRO A 122 -1.81 9.25 -3.55
C PRO A 122 -2.21 9.72 -2.15
N ASN A 123 -1.31 10.44 -1.46
CA ASN A 123 -1.65 10.97 -0.15
C ASN A 123 -2.87 11.88 -0.28
N THR A 124 -3.87 11.66 0.58
CA THR A 124 -4.98 12.60 0.69
C THR A 124 -4.54 13.70 1.63
N THR A 125 -4.77 14.96 1.27
CA THR A 125 -4.31 16.14 2.04
C THR A 125 -4.82 16.14 3.50
N ASP A 126 -5.81 15.29 3.79
CA ASP A 126 -6.48 15.20 5.09
C ASP A 126 -6.30 13.80 5.74
N ARG A 127 -5.42 12.92 5.22
CA ARG A 127 -5.25 11.53 5.70
C ARG A 127 -4.89 11.48 7.18
N VAL A 128 -3.81 12.18 7.55
CA VAL A 128 -3.31 12.23 8.93
C VAL A 128 -4.36 12.81 9.86
N GLU A 129 -5.09 13.85 9.44
CA GLU A 129 -6.15 14.46 10.23
C GLU A 129 -7.30 13.48 10.50
N LYS A 130 -7.84 12.85 9.45
CA LYS A 130 -8.93 11.87 9.55
C LYS A 130 -8.56 10.68 10.43
N LEU A 131 -7.37 10.11 10.21
CA LEU A 131 -6.90 8.97 11.00
C LEU A 131 -6.65 9.36 12.46
N SER A 132 -6.12 10.56 12.70
CA SER A 132 -5.94 11.06 14.08
C SER A 132 -7.27 11.22 14.81
N ALA A 133 -8.33 11.65 14.11
CA ALA A 133 -9.67 11.71 14.69
C ALA A 133 -10.26 10.32 15.01
N LEU A 134 -9.89 9.28 14.25
CA LEU A 134 -10.37 7.91 14.42
C LEU A 134 -9.55 7.06 15.41
N ALA A 135 -8.26 7.37 15.57
CA ALA A 135 -7.33 6.58 16.40
C ALA A 135 -7.79 6.44 17.86
N GLY A 136 -8.49 7.45 18.38
CA GLY A 136 -9.03 7.43 19.73
C GLY A 136 -7.93 7.37 20.80
N VAL A 137 -8.20 6.66 21.90
CA VAL A 137 -7.25 6.48 22.99
C VAL A 137 -6.37 5.25 22.68
N PRO A 138 -5.03 5.35 22.79
CA PRO A 138 -4.14 4.23 22.56
C PRO A 138 -4.41 3.09 23.55
N PRO A 139 -4.13 1.83 23.17
CA PRO A 139 -4.31 0.69 24.07
C PRO A 139 -3.42 0.84 25.31
N LEU A 140 -3.94 0.45 26.48
CA LEU A 140 -3.22 0.50 27.78
C LEU A 140 -1.88 -0.26 27.74
N HIS A 141 -1.84 -1.39 27.03
CA HIS A 141 -0.65 -2.18 26.80
C HIS A 141 -0.57 -2.51 25.30
N PRO A 142 0.05 -1.64 24.50
CA PRO A 142 0.20 -1.89 23.07
C PRO A 142 1.02 -3.15 22.82
N VAL A 143 0.57 -3.96 21.87
CA VAL A 143 1.33 -5.11 21.38
C VAL A 143 2.62 -4.59 20.72
N LYS A 144 3.75 -5.15 21.14
CA LYS A 144 5.04 -4.96 20.49
C LYS A 144 5.36 -6.21 19.67
N LEU A 145 5.51 -6.04 18.36
CA LEU A 145 5.67 -7.15 17.43
C LEU A 145 7.08 -7.74 17.50
N PHE A 146 8.09 -6.87 17.56
CA PHE A 146 9.49 -7.25 17.66
C PHE A 146 10.22 -6.31 18.62
N SER A 147 11.27 -6.81 19.25
CA SER A 147 12.26 -5.96 19.91
C SER A 147 13.04 -5.14 18.88
N HIS A 148 13.72 -4.09 19.33
CA HIS A 148 14.52 -3.24 18.47
C HIS A 148 15.63 -4.02 17.74
N ASP A 149 16.26 -4.99 18.41
CA ASP A 149 17.33 -5.79 17.83
C ASP A 149 16.80 -6.79 16.80
N GLU A 150 15.69 -7.47 17.10
CA GLU A 150 15.02 -8.36 16.12
C GLU A 150 14.57 -7.58 14.87
N TRP A 151 14.05 -6.36 15.04
CA TRP A 151 13.66 -5.51 13.92
C TRP A 151 14.86 -5.09 13.06
N LYS A 152 15.97 -4.74 13.72
CA LYS A 152 17.22 -4.40 13.04
C LYS A 152 17.77 -5.60 12.27
N ASP A 153 17.74 -6.78 12.86
CA ASP A 153 18.19 -8.02 12.23
C ASP A 153 17.33 -8.36 11.01
N LEU A 154 16.01 -8.26 11.13
CA LEU A 154 15.07 -8.48 10.02
C LEU A 154 15.36 -7.53 8.84
N ARG A 155 15.56 -6.24 9.11
CA ARG A 155 15.93 -5.26 8.06
C ARG A 155 17.29 -5.55 7.44
N SER A 156 18.22 -6.15 8.19
CA SER A 156 19.55 -6.48 7.68
C SER A 156 19.52 -7.56 6.59
N LEU A 157 18.55 -8.48 6.64
CA LEU A 157 18.36 -9.54 5.63
C LEU A 157 18.07 -8.97 4.24
N CYS A 158 17.33 -7.86 4.17
CA CYS A 158 17.00 -7.19 2.92
C CYS A 158 18.18 -6.42 2.30
N ARG A 159 19.28 -6.24 3.04
CA ARG A 159 20.44 -5.45 2.65
C ARG A 159 21.52 -6.27 1.94
N HIS A 160 21.42 -7.60 1.95
CA HIS A 160 22.30 -8.46 1.16
C HIS A 160 21.75 -8.62 -0.26
N PRO A 161 22.51 -8.27 -1.32
CA PRO A 161 22.28 -8.90 -2.60
C PRO A 161 22.51 -10.39 -2.35
N THR A 162 21.54 -11.23 -2.71
CA THR A 162 21.79 -12.66 -2.83
C THR A 162 22.92 -12.83 -3.84
N ALA A 163 24.16 -12.92 -3.37
CA ALA A 163 25.25 -13.43 -4.16
C ALA A 163 24.82 -14.86 -4.50
N SER A 164 24.55 -15.09 -5.79
CA SER A 164 24.33 -16.41 -6.35
C SER A 164 25.40 -17.35 -5.79
N SER A 165 24.99 -18.30 -4.95
CA SER A 165 25.84 -19.43 -4.61
C SER A 165 26.17 -20.11 -5.95
N PRO A 166 27.45 -20.29 -6.31
CA PRO A 166 27.76 -21.11 -7.47
C PRO A 166 27.27 -22.51 -7.11
N LEU A 167 26.37 -23.08 -7.91
CA LEU A 167 26.21 -24.52 -7.90
C LEU A 167 27.59 -25.10 -8.21
N ALA A 168 28.18 -25.75 -7.21
CA ALA A 168 29.31 -26.62 -7.43
C ALA A 168 28.85 -27.71 -8.39
N SER A 169 29.24 -27.59 -9.66
CA SER A 169 29.20 -28.70 -10.60
C SER A 169 30.20 -29.74 -10.10
N THR A 170 29.72 -30.71 -9.34
CA THR A 170 30.43 -31.98 -9.22
C THR A 170 30.27 -32.69 -10.55
N ASP A 171 31.27 -32.47 -11.39
CA ASP A 171 31.69 -33.38 -12.45
C ASP A 171 31.71 -34.80 -11.87
N THR A 172 30.88 -35.69 -12.41
CA THR A 172 30.93 -37.13 -12.13
C THR A 172 30.95 -37.84 -13.46
N THR A 173 32.16 -38.27 -13.79
CA THR A 173 32.52 -39.26 -14.79
C THR A 173 31.60 -40.48 -14.73
N GLN A 174 30.98 -40.83 -15.86
CA GLN A 174 30.81 -42.20 -16.33
C GLN A 174 30.44 -42.21 -17.82
#